data_AF-A0A7C9AFA4-F1
#
_entry.id   AF-A0A7C9AFA4-F1
#
_cell.length_a   1.000
_cell.length_b   1.000
_cell.length_c   1.000
_cell.angle_alpha   90.00
_cell.angle_beta   90.00
_cell.angle_gamma   90.00
#
_symmetry.space_group_name_H-M   'P 1'
#
loop_
_entity.id
_entity.type
_entity.pdbx_description
1 polymer ?
#
loop_
_entity_poly.entity_id
_entity_poly.type
_entity_poly.pdbx_seq_one_letter_code
_entity_poly.pdbx_strand_id
1 'polypeptide(L)'
;MEDYQRVAVVTGANKGIGVETVRQLAASGGVTVVLTARDERRGADATAELHRMGLSNVVFHQLDVTDSDSIASLARFIGSSFGRLDIFVCFFHSLYIVFLLNDQIFTI
;
A
#
# COMPACT_ATOMS: atom_id res chain seq x y z
N MET A 1 22.61 -4.06 12.78
CA MET A 1 22.19 -3.65 11.42
C MET A 1 20.74 -3.31 11.57
N GLU A 2 20.36 -2.03 11.51
CA GLU A 2 18.93 -1.70 11.52
C GLU A 2 18.35 -2.23 10.22
N ASP A 3 17.55 -3.30 10.31
CA ASP A 3 16.77 -3.79 9.18
C ASP A 3 15.83 -2.65 8.76
N TYR A 4 16.22 -1.95 7.69
CA TYR A 4 15.47 -0.81 7.17
C TYR A 4 14.19 -1.34 6.51
N GLN A 5 13.15 -1.57 7.32
CA GLN A 5 11.82 -2.00 6.88
C GLN A 5 11.15 -0.89 6.08
N ARG A 6 11.21 -0.96 4.75
CA ARG A 6 10.59 0.04 3.87
C ARG A 6 9.07 -0.05 4.00
N VAL A 7 8.39 1.08 3.92
CA VAL A 7 6.93 1.15 3.97
C VAL A 7 6.41 1.52 2.60
N ALA A 8 5.57 0.66 2.04
CA ALA A 8 4.90 0.89 0.77
C ALA A 8 3.40 1.12 0.99
N VAL A 9 2.80 2.09 0.33
CA VAL A 9 1.35 2.27 0.27
C VAL A 9 0.91 2.02 -1.17
N VAL A 10 -0.06 1.13 -1.35
CA VAL A 10 -0.61 0.80 -2.67
C VAL A 10 -2.09 1.15 -2.70
N THR A 11 -2.45 2.11 -3.54
CA THR A 11 -3.84 2.58 -3.67
C THR A 11 -4.70 1.63 -4.50
N GLY A 12 -5.99 1.52 -4.18
CA GLY A 12 -6.95 0.74 -4.98
C GLY A 12 -6.60 -0.75 -5.09
N ALA A 13 -5.87 -1.30 -4.12
CA ALA A 13 -5.25 -2.62 -4.17
C ALA A 13 -6.16 -3.75 -3.65
N ASN A 14 -7.48 -3.63 -3.81
CA ASN A 14 -8.44 -4.68 -3.45
C ASN A 14 -8.84 -5.59 -4.63
N LYS A 15 -8.29 -5.37 -5.83
CA LYS A 15 -8.50 -6.24 -7.00
C LYS A 15 -7.40 -6.06 -8.06
N GLY A 16 -7.30 -7.02 -8.97
CA GLY A 16 -6.50 -6.91 -10.20
C GLY A 16 -5.01 -6.66 -9.91
N ILE A 17 -4.41 -5.77 -10.70
CA ILE A 17 -2.97 -5.48 -10.64
C ILE A 17 -2.54 -4.96 -9.27
N GLY A 18 -3.38 -4.19 -8.57
CA GLY A 18 -3.02 -3.65 -7.26
C GLY A 18 -2.76 -4.73 -6.20
N VAL A 19 -3.57 -5.80 -6.17
CA VAL A 19 -3.34 -6.95 -5.26
C VAL A 19 -2.04 -7.66 -5.62
N GLU A 20 -1.76 -7.85 -6.91
CA GLU A 20 -0.54 -8.48 -7.37
C GLU A 20 0.71 -7.63 -7.05
N THR A 21 0.63 -6.31 -7.17
CA THR A 21 1.69 -5.40 -6.74
C THR A 21 1.95 -5.52 -5.24
N VAL A 22 0.90 -5.54 -4.41
CA VAL A 22 1.03 -5.77 -2.96
C VAL A 22 1.70 -7.11 -2.70
N ARG A 23 1.28 -8.17 -3.39
CA ARG A 23 1.84 -9.51 -3.27
C ARG A 23 3.35 -9.53 -3.56
N GLN A 24 3.77 -8.92 -4.67
CA GLN A 24 5.18 -8.89 -5.07
C GLN A 24 6.04 -8.05 -4.12
N LEU A 25 5.55 -6.88 -3.70
CA LEU A 25 6.24 -6.02 -2.73
C LEU A 25 6.36 -6.70 -1.36
N ALA A 26 5.31 -7.36 -0.89
CA ALA A 26 5.34 -8.06 0.38
C ALA A 26 6.25 -9.29 0.33
N ALA A 27 6.27 -10.01 -0.81
CA ALA A 27 7.10 -11.20 -1.00
C ALA A 27 8.60 -10.89 -1.20
N SER A 28 8.97 -9.67 -1.61
CA SER A 28 10.39 -9.30 -1.80
C SER A 28 11.17 -9.29 -0.48
N GLY A 29 10.47 -9.25 0.66
CA GLY A 29 11.06 -9.12 1.99
C GLY A 29 11.55 -7.70 2.28
N GLY A 30 11.58 -7.34 3.56
CA GLY A 30 12.06 -6.02 4.00
C GLY A 30 11.13 -4.84 3.68
N VAL A 31 9.89 -5.11 3.24
CA VAL A 31 8.87 -4.10 2.94
C VAL A 31 7.59 -4.45 3.70
N THR A 32 7.07 -3.50 4.47
CA THR A 32 5.69 -3.54 4.98
C THR A 32 4.79 -2.84 3.98
N VAL A 33 3.72 -3.50 3.54
CA VAL A 33 2.85 -2.96 2.50
C VAL A 33 1.49 -2.62 3.08
N VAL A 34 1.10 -1.36 2.96
CA VAL A 34 -0.22 -0.85 3.29
C VAL A 34 -1.09 -0.95 2.05
N LEU A 35 -1.95 -1.95 2.03
CA LEU A 35 -2.99 -2.14 1.02
C LEU A 35 -4.12 -1.18 1.32
N THR A 36 -4.50 -0.34 0.36
CA THR A 36 -5.65 0.55 0.54
C THR A 36 -6.75 0.34 -0.48
N ALA A 37 -7.98 0.58 -0.03
CA ALA A 37 -9.19 0.47 -0.83
C ALA A 37 -10.28 1.37 -0.27
N ARG A 38 -11.20 1.79 -1.14
CA ARG A 38 -12.39 2.56 -0.73
C ARG A 38 -13.36 1.74 0.10
N ASP A 39 -13.54 0.48 -0.28
CA ASP A 39 -14.44 -0.48 0.37
C ASP A 39 -13.65 -1.28 1.41
N GLU A 40 -13.99 -1.10 2.67
CA GLU A 40 -13.32 -1.75 3.80
C GLU A 40 -13.41 -3.26 3.76
N ARG A 41 -14.59 -3.81 3.43
CA ARG A 41 -14.81 -5.26 3.40
C ARG A 41 -13.92 -5.89 2.35
N ARG A 42 -13.92 -5.33 1.15
CA ARG A 42 -13.08 -5.83 0.05
C ARG A 42 -11.58 -5.70 0.33
N GLY A 43 -11.17 -4.65 1.02
CA GLY A 43 -9.78 -4.47 1.43
C GLY A 43 -9.35 -5.46 2.51
N ALA A 44 -10.21 -5.71 3.50
CA ALA A 44 -9.99 -6.72 4.53
C ALA A 44 -9.93 -8.14 3.94
N ASP A 45 -10.84 -8.48 3.03
CA ASP A 45 -10.86 -9.79 2.35
C ASP A 45 -9.55 -10.01 1.56
N ALA A 46 -9.10 -9.02 0.78
CA ALA A 46 -7.85 -9.08 0.03
C ALA A 46 -6.62 -9.24 0.95
N THR A 47 -6.61 -8.53 2.07
CA THR A 47 -5.52 -8.64 3.06
C THR A 47 -5.49 -10.01 3.73
N ALA A 48 -6.67 -10.55 4.10
CA ALA A 48 -6.78 -11.89 4.66
C ALA A 48 -6.35 -12.99 3.66
N GLU A 49 -6.61 -12.80 2.36
CA GLU A 49 -6.09 -13.68 1.31
C GLU A 49 -4.55 -13.66 1.25
N LEU A 50 -3.94 -12.47 1.24
CA LEU A 50 -2.48 -12.33 1.25
C LEU A 50 -1.85 -12.92 2.51
N HIS A 51 -2.49 -12.74 3.67
CA HIS A 51 -2.05 -13.35 4.93
C HIS A 51 -2.09 -14.88 4.89
N ARG A 52 -3.11 -15.48 4.27
CA ARG A 52 -3.17 -16.94 4.04
C ARG A 52 -2.05 -17.44 3.14
N MET A 53 -1.47 -16.58 2.31
CA MET A 53 -0.28 -16.87 1.48
C MET A 53 1.04 -16.68 2.24
N GLY A 54 1.00 -16.36 3.54
CA GLY A 54 2.17 -16.15 4.39
C GLY A 54 2.70 -14.71 4.40
N LEU A 55 1.99 -13.76 3.76
CA LEU A 55 2.40 -12.36 3.66
C LEU A 55 1.87 -11.52 4.82
N SER A 56 2.30 -11.83 6.04
CA SER A 56 1.83 -11.15 7.28
C SER A 56 2.26 -9.68 7.39
N ASN A 57 3.20 -9.25 6.55
CA ASN A 57 3.68 -7.87 6.43
C ASN A 57 2.76 -6.96 5.58
N VAL A 58 1.55 -7.42 5.26
CA VAL A 58 0.52 -6.59 4.60
C VAL A 58 -0.44 -6.05 5.65
N VAL A 59 -0.71 -4.75 5.63
CA VAL A 59 -1.67 -4.09 6.52
C VAL A 59 -2.75 -3.40 5.69
N PHE A 60 -4.01 -3.54 6.09
CA PHE A 60 -5.10 -2.83 5.45
C PHE A 60 -5.31 -1.45 6.06
N HIS A 61 -5.55 -0.44 5.22
CA HIS A 61 -6.12 0.83 5.65
C HIS A 61 -7.11 1.36 4.60
N GLN A 62 -8.28 1.84 5.04
CA GLN A 62 -9.27 2.43 4.14
C GLN A 62 -8.70 3.72 3.50
N LEU A 63 -8.94 3.92 2.21
CA LEU A 63 -8.57 5.15 1.51
C LEU A 63 -9.57 5.45 0.41
N ASP A 64 -10.18 6.63 0.50
CA ASP A 64 -10.78 7.33 -0.64
C ASP A 64 -9.93 8.55 -1.00
N VAL A 65 -9.29 8.48 -2.17
CA VAL A 65 -8.43 9.55 -2.69
C VAL A 65 -9.19 10.82 -3.07
N THR A 66 -10.53 10.79 -3.08
CA THR A 66 -11.37 11.96 -3.32
C THR A 66 -11.83 12.64 -2.04
N ASP A 67 -11.57 12.05 -0.87
CA ASP A 67 -11.94 12.55 0.44
C ASP A 67 -10.68 12.99 1.22
N SER A 68 -10.61 14.29 1.54
CA SER A 68 -9.50 14.86 2.30
C SER A 68 -9.35 14.27 3.70
N ASP A 69 -10.46 13.90 4.35
CA ASP A 69 -10.41 13.33 5.70
C ASP A 69 -9.87 11.90 5.68
N SER A 70 -10.23 11.13 4.65
CA SER A 70 -9.66 9.80 4.40
C SER A 70 -8.16 9.86 4.14
N ILE A 71 -7.69 10.81 3.32
CA ILE A 71 -6.26 11.05 3.08
C ILE A 71 -5.53 11.44 4.38
N ALA A 72 -6.09 12.36 5.16
CA ALA A 72 -5.50 12.79 6.43
C ALA A 72 -5.46 11.66 7.46
N SER A 73 -6.46 10.78 7.46
CA SER A 73 -6.50 9.58 8.30
C SER A 73 -5.36 8.62 7.96
N LEU A 74 -5.17 8.33 6.67
CA LEU A 74 -4.05 7.50 6.20
C LEU A 74 -2.70 8.12 6.54
N ALA A 75 -2.52 9.42 6.31
CA ALA A 75 -1.27 10.10 6.62
C ALA A 75 -0.93 10.02 8.12
N ARG A 76 -1.93 10.23 8.99
CA ARG A 76 -1.78 10.06 10.45
C ARG A 76 -1.41 8.62 10.79
N PHE A 77 -2.10 7.64 10.21
CA PHE A 77 -1.84 6.22 10.43
C PHE A 77 -0.40 5.83 10.05
N ILE A 78 0.09 6.29 8.89
CA ILE A 78 1.46 6.02 8.45
C ILE A 78 2.47 6.68 9.40
N GLY A 79 2.24 7.95 9.76
CA GLY A 79 3.10 8.69 10.68
C GLY A 79 3.16 8.05 12.07
N SER A 80 2.04 7.58 12.60
CA SER A 80 1.99 6.96 13.94
C SER A 80 2.52 5.52 13.97
N SER A 81 2.22 4.74 12.92
CA SER A 81 2.53 3.29 12.91
C SER A 81 3.93 2.99 12.41
N PHE A 82 4.43 3.77 11.44
CA PHE A 82 5.69 3.48 10.77
C PHE A 82 6.69 4.64 10.79
N GLY A 83 6.22 5.87 11.02
CA GLY A 83 7.08 7.07 11.07
C GLY A 83 7.65 7.52 9.72
N ARG A 84 7.47 6.75 8.65
CA ARG A 84 7.92 7.07 7.29
C ARG A 84 7.05 6.42 6.21
N LEU A 85 7.16 6.95 4.99
CA LEU A 85 6.62 6.37 3.76
C LEU A 85 7.73 6.34 2.72
N ASP A 86 8.14 5.16 2.27
CA ASP A 86 9.25 4.99 1.33
C ASP A 86 8.76 4.81 -0.12
N ILE A 87 7.60 4.16 -0.29
CA ILE A 87 7.05 3.80 -1.60
C ILE A 87 5.57 4.17 -1.63
N PHE A 88 5.13 4.93 -2.64
CA PHE A 88 3.71 5.18 -2.89
C PHE A 88 3.35 4.75 -4.31
N VAL A 89 2.35 3.88 -4.45
CA VAL A 89 1.88 3.35 -5.72
C VAL A 89 0.46 3.82 -6.00
N CYS A 90 0.31 4.67 -7.02
CA CYS A 90 -0.98 5.20 -7.47
C CYS A 90 -1.46 4.55 -8.76
N PHE A 91 -2.69 4.05 -8.77
CA PHE A 91 -3.37 3.56 -9.97
C PHE A 91 -4.41 4.58 -10.44
N PHE A 92 -4.04 5.43 -11.39
CA PHE A 92 -4.96 6.35 -12.06
C PHE A 92 -5.06 5.99 -13.54
N HIS A 93 -6.25 5.60 -14.00
CA HIS A 93 -6.59 5.36 -15.41
C HIS A 93 -5.68 4.34 -16.14
N SER A 94 -5.73 3.06 -15.74
CA SER A 94 -5.36 1.86 -16.51
C SER A 94 -3.99 1.77 -17.24
N LEU A 95 -3.13 2.78 -17.24
CA LEU A 95 -1.95 2.81 -18.12
C LEU A 95 -0.65 3.34 -17.49
N TYR A 96 -0.66 3.82 -16.25
CA TYR A 96 0.57 4.32 -15.60
C TYR A 96 0.63 3.91 -14.14
N ILE A 97 1.70 3.21 -13.76
CA ILE A 97 2.03 2.96 -12.35
C ILE A 97 3.04 4.02 -11.93
N VAL A 98 2.65 4.88 -10.99
CA VAL A 98 3.54 5.90 -10.43
C VAL A 98 4.11 5.39 -9.12
N PHE A 99 5.45 5.28 -9.03
CA PHE A 99 6.17 5.07 -7.79
C PHE A 99 6.75 6.40 -7.32
N LEU A 100 6.57 6.72 -6.05
CA LEU A 100 7.37 7.74 -5.36
C LEU A 100 8.36 7.05 -4.43
N LEU A 101 9.66 7.30 -4.65
CA LEU A 101 10.77 6.84 -3.81
C LEU A 101 11.67 8.04 -3.52
N ASN A 102 11.80 8.47 -2.27
CA ASN A 102 12.66 9.61 -1.87
C ASN A 102 12.50 10.85 -2.78
N ASP A 103 11.26 11.31 -2.97
CA ASP A 103 10.90 12.43 -3.86
C ASP A 103 11.24 12.24 -5.35
N GLN A 104 11.57 11.02 -5.79
CA GLN A 104 11.75 10.68 -7.20
C GLN A 104 10.51 9.95 -7.74
N ILE A 105 10.02 10.42 -8.89
CA ILE A 105 8.89 9.81 -9.61
C ILE A 105 9.44 8.78 -10.59
N PHE A 106 9.01 7.53 -10.46
CA PHE A 106 9.23 6.50 -11.48
C PHE A 106 7.89 6.12 -12.11
N THR A 107 7.87 5.98 -13.42
CA THR A 107 6.72 5.52 -14.22
C THR A 107 7.12 4.26 -14.97
N ILE A 108 6.30 3.21 -14.91
CA ILE A 108 6.34 2.03 -15.78
C ILE A 108 5.01 1.86 -16.49
#